data_AF-A0A7X6NJI1-F1
#
_entry.id   AF-A0A7X6NJI1-F1
#
_cell.length_a   1.000
_cell.length_b   1.000
_cell.length_c   1.000
_cell.angle_alpha   90.00
_cell.angle_beta   90.00
_cell.angle_gamma   90.00
#
_symmetry.space_group_name_H-M   'P 1'
#
loop_
_entity.id
_entity.type
_entity.pdbx_description
1 polymer ?
#
loop_
_entity_poly.entity_id
_entity_poly.type
_entity_poly.pdbx_seq_one_letter_code
_entity_poly.pdbx_strand_id
1 'polypeptide(L)'
;MGVDFHGQDVTKAAVKAAKDAISKSCLIGLNEICGFNQDNVDDKVLIDVTIGVTRPDEVKIDEVVKCFPVGKVTVKAVYGGLKTEGLYFSKFGDKDNSIEVAVASVSVKIKK
;
A
#
# COMPACT_ATOMS: atom_id res chain seq x y z
N MET A 1 6.83 4.34 1.76
CA MET A 1 7.70 3.51 0.88
C MET A 1 7.82 2.12 1.46
N GLY A 2 7.95 1.09 0.62
CA GLY A 2 8.15 -0.29 1.05
C GLY A 2 9.15 -1.02 0.16
N VAL A 3 9.90 -1.95 0.74
CA VAL A 3 11.00 -2.66 0.05
C VAL A 3 10.87 -4.16 0.24
N ASP A 4 11.01 -4.92 -0.84
CA ASP A 4 11.33 -6.35 -0.78
C ASP A 4 12.77 -6.59 -1.22
N PHE A 5 13.62 -6.97 -0.27
CA PHE A 5 15.06 -7.18 -0.50
C PHE A 5 15.38 -8.44 -1.28
N HIS A 6 14.42 -9.35 -1.41
CA HIS A 6 14.56 -10.57 -2.21
C HIS A 6 14.02 -10.39 -3.64
N GLY A 7 13.39 -9.23 -3.91
CA GLY A 7 12.90 -8.77 -5.21
C GLY A 7 11.81 -9.59 -5.90
N GLN A 8 11.44 -10.73 -5.31
CA GLN A 8 10.53 -11.70 -5.88
C GLN A 8 9.07 -11.42 -5.59
N ASP A 9 8.76 -10.58 -4.59
CA ASP A 9 7.40 -10.29 -4.19
C ASP A 9 7.13 -8.77 -4.16
N VAL A 10 6.65 -8.26 -5.30
CA VAL A 10 6.20 -6.87 -5.41
C VAL A 10 4.98 -6.56 -4.55
N THR A 11 4.16 -7.56 -4.20
CA THR A 11 3.04 -7.38 -3.26
C THR A 11 3.57 -7.07 -1.87
N LYS A 12 4.62 -7.76 -1.42
CA LYS A 12 5.26 -7.50 -0.13
C LYS A 12 5.84 -6.09 -0.05
N ALA A 13 6.47 -5.61 -1.13
CA ALA A 13 6.91 -4.22 -1.22
C ALA A 13 5.72 -3.24 -1.16
N ALA A 14 4.64 -3.50 -1.91
CA ALA A 14 3.42 -2.69 -1.94
C ALA A 14 2.72 -2.61 -0.58
N VAL A 15 2.54 -3.74 0.11
CA VAL A 15 1.95 -3.82 1.46
C VAL A 15 2.77 -3.01 2.46
N LYS A 16 4.09 -3.13 2.43
CA LYS A 16 4.97 -2.29 3.27
C LYS A 16 4.81 -0.81 2.95
N ALA A 17 4.70 -0.46 1.67
CA ALA A 17 4.52 0.93 1.24
C ALA A 17 3.20 1.52 1.73
N ALA A 18 2.10 0.76 1.63
CA ALA A 18 0.79 1.17 2.11
C ALA A 18 0.76 1.35 3.64
N LYS A 19 1.31 0.39 4.39
CA LYS A 19 1.44 0.50 5.85
C LYS A 19 2.25 1.70 6.27
N ASP A 20 3.41 1.93 5.63
CA ASP A 20 4.25 3.09 5.90
C ASP A 20 3.50 4.40 5.66
N ALA A 21 2.75 4.51 4.56
CA ALA A 21 2.00 5.71 4.19
C ALA A 21 0.94 6.14 5.22
N ILE A 22 0.33 5.20 5.94
CA ILE A 22 -0.72 5.51 6.94
C ILE A 22 -0.19 5.52 8.39
N SER A 23 0.99 4.95 8.64
CA SER A 23 1.49 4.66 10.00
C SER A 23 1.72 5.89 10.90
N LYS A 24 1.89 7.09 10.30
CA LYS A 24 2.27 8.32 11.00
C LYS A 24 1.18 9.39 10.97
N SER A 25 -0.04 9.02 10.63
CA SER A 25 -1.17 9.95 10.55
C SER A 25 -2.37 9.39 11.29
N CYS A 26 -3.10 10.28 11.97
CA CYS A 26 -4.35 9.95 12.62
C CYS A 26 -5.41 10.94 12.13
N LEU A 27 -6.51 10.42 11.60
CA LEU A 27 -7.61 11.22 11.03
C LEU A 27 -8.88 11.13 11.88
N ILE A 28 -8.78 10.71 13.14
CA ILE A 28 -9.94 10.44 14.00
C ILE A 28 -10.84 11.67 14.14
N GLY A 29 -10.26 12.88 14.28
CA GLY A 29 -11.01 14.13 14.44
C GLY A 29 -11.79 14.59 13.21
N LEU A 30 -11.64 13.93 12.04
CA LEU A 30 -12.50 14.22 10.89
C LEU A 30 -13.97 13.85 11.18
N ASN A 31 -14.24 12.96 12.13
CA ASN A 31 -15.61 12.59 12.50
C ASN A 31 -16.40 13.78 13.06
N GLU A 32 -15.76 14.64 13.87
CA GLU A 32 -16.36 15.82 14.49
C GLU A 32 -16.80 16.86 13.46
N ILE A 33 -16.03 16.99 12.37
CA ILE A 33 -16.26 17.99 11.32
C ILE A 33 -17.14 17.43 10.21
N CYS A 34 -16.96 16.16 9.85
CA CYS A 34 -17.62 15.55 8.69
C CYS A 34 -18.81 14.64 9.06
N GLY A 35 -19.08 14.43 10.35
CA GLY A 35 -20.30 13.79 10.84
C GLY A 35 -20.43 12.29 10.55
N PHE A 36 -19.32 11.58 10.31
CA PHE A 36 -19.33 10.12 10.24
C PHE A 36 -19.11 9.52 11.64
N ASN A 37 -19.55 8.29 11.84
CA ASN A 37 -19.44 7.56 13.09
C ASN A 37 -19.00 6.10 12.81
N GLN A 38 -18.93 5.28 13.86
CA GLN A 38 -18.49 3.88 13.73
C GLN A 38 -19.39 3.06 12.80
N ASP A 39 -20.68 3.37 12.73
CA ASP A 39 -21.66 2.60 11.95
C ASP A 39 -21.60 2.90 10.45
N ASN A 40 -21.08 4.08 10.06
CA ASN A 40 -21.08 4.54 8.67
C ASN A 40 -19.70 4.93 8.12
N VAL A 41 -18.62 4.74 8.88
CA VAL A 41 -17.25 5.09 8.47
C VAL A 41 -16.85 4.40 7.17
N ASP A 42 -17.23 3.14 6.97
CA ASP A 42 -16.88 2.38 5.78
C ASP A 42 -17.58 2.87 4.51
N ASP A 43 -18.75 3.51 4.64
CA ASP A 43 -19.50 4.09 3.53
C ASP A 43 -19.14 5.57 3.27
N LYS A 44 -18.78 6.29 4.34
CA LYS A 44 -18.48 7.73 4.31
C LYS A 44 -17.03 8.01 3.96
N VAL A 45 -16.08 7.19 4.39
CA VAL A 45 -14.65 7.38 4.15
C VAL A 45 -14.25 6.58 2.91
N LEU A 46 -13.80 7.28 1.87
CA LEU A 46 -13.29 6.67 0.65
C LEU A 46 -11.76 6.80 0.66
N ILE A 47 -11.06 5.70 0.42
CA ILE A 47 -9.60 5.64 0.41
C ILE A 47 -9.15 5.23 -0.99
N ASP A 48 -8.49 6.16 -1.70
CA ASP A 48 -7.87 5.89 -2.99
C ASP A 48 -6.37 5.69 -2.79
N VAL A 49 -5.87 4.52 -3.19
CA VAL A 49 -4.47 4.13 -3.03
C VAL A 49 -3.86 3.94 -4.40
N THR A 50 -2.77 4.66 -4.67
CA THR A 50 -1.94 4.44 -5.87
C THR A 50 -0.60 3.89 -5.44
N ILE A 51 -0.25 2.71 -5.95
CA ILE A 51 1.04 2.04 -5.71
C ILE A 51 1.88 2.12 -6.98
N GLY A 52 3.01 2.83 -6.92
CA GLY A 52 4.05 2.78 -7.95
C GLY A 52 5.02 1.63 -7.68
N VAL A 53 5.10 0.67 -8.60
CA VAL A 53 5.99 -0.51 -8.50
C VAL A 53 6.38 -1.01 -9.89
N THR A 54 7.46 -1.77 -10.00
CA THR A 54 8.03 -2.17 -11.30
C THR A 54 7.19 -3.20 -12.05
N ARG A 55 6.45 -4.05 -11.33
CA ARG A 55 5.53 -5.06 -11.88
C ARG A 55 4.13 -4.88 -11.32
N PRO A 56 3.37 -3.87 -11.79
CA PRO A 56 2.07 -3.54 -11.24
C PRO A 56 1.06 -4.69 -11.37
N ASP A 57 1.12 -5.47 -12.45
CA ASP A 57 0.19 -6.57 -12.73
C ASP A 57 0.37 -7.77 -11.78
N GLU A 58 1.51 -7.86 -11.09
CA GLU A 58 1.80 -8.91 -10.10
C GLU A 58 1.36 -8.53 -8.67
N VAL A 59 0.89 -7.31 -8.46
CA VAL A 59 0.45 -6.85 -7.13
C VAL A 59 -0.90 -7.47 -6.79
N LYS A 60 -0.95 -8.24 -5.69
CA LYS A 60 -2.20 -8.72 -5.12
C LYS A 60 -2.90 -7.58 -4.40
N ILE A 61 -3.81 -6.93 -5.10
CA ILE A 61 -4.56 -5.77 -4.62
C ILE A 61 -5.26 -6.03 -3.28
N ASP A 62 -5.85 -7.21 -3.10
CA ASP A 62 -6.56 -7.57 -1.87
C ASP A 62 -5.66 -7.58 -0.63
N GLU A 63 -4.37 -7.91 -0.78
CA GLU A 63 -3.41 -7.87 0.33
C GLU A 63 -3.08 -6.43 0.73
N VAL A 64 -3.07 -5.51 -0.24
CA VAL A 64 -2.87 -4.08 0.02
C VAL A 64 -4.12 -3.48 0.70
N VAL A 65 -5.32 -3.86 0.26
CA VAL A 65 -6.59 -3.42 0.88
C VAL A 65 -6.64 -3.73 2.37
N LYS A 66 -6.17 -4.92 2.78
CA LYS A 66 -6.10 -5.34 4.20
C LYS A 66 -5.23 -4.46 5.10
N CYS A 67 -4.43 -3.56 4.53
CA CYS A 67 -3.61 -2.62 5.31
C CYS A 67 -4.43 -1.49 5.93
N PHE A 68 -5.64 -1.21 5.41
CA PHE A 68 -6.46 -0.09 5.83
C PHE A 68 -7.56 -0.58 6.78
N PRO A 69 -7.68 0.01 7.98
CA PRO A 69 -8.56 -0.53 9.03
C PRO A 69 -10.04 -0.17 8.84
N VAL A 70 -10.35 0.89 8.10
CA VAL A 70 -11.70 1.41 7.87
C VAL A 70 -11.79 2.05 6.50
N GLY A 71 -13.00 2.31 6.03
CA GLY A 71 -13.27 3.01 4.78
C GLY A 71 -13.35 2.08 3.58
N LYS A 72 -13.98 2.59 2.51
CA LYS A 72 -14.03 1.90 1.22
C LYS A 72 -12.73 2.15 0.46
N VAL A 73 -11.90 1.11 0.37
CA VAL A 73 -10.58 1.18 -0.25
C VAL A 73 -10.64 0.81 -1.73
N THR A 74 -10.07 1.66 -2.58
CA THR A 74 -9.79 1.37 -3.98
C THR A 74 -8.28 1.46 -4.19
N VAL A 75 -7.66 0.37 -4.65
CA VAL A 75 -6.22 0.34 -4.91
C VAL A 75 -5.97 0.22 -6.41
N LYS A 76 -5.01 1.00 -6.90
CA LYS A 76 -4.49 0.91 -8.26
C LYS A 76 -2.97 0.75 -8.20
N ALA A 77 -2.46 -0.32 -8.82
CA ALA A 77 -1.04 -0.44 -9.10
C ALA A 77 -0.71 0.21 -10.45
N VAL A 78 0.41 0.92 -10.51
CA VAL A 78 0.95 1.55 -11.72
C VAL A 78 2.44 1.29 -11.82
N TYR A 79 2.95 1.28 -13.05
CA TYR A 79 4.40 1.18 -13.27
C TYR A 79 5.12 2.37 -12.61
N GLY A 80 6.18 2.09 -11.86
CA GLY A 80 6.97 3.07 -11.14
C GLY A 80 7.90 2.40 -10.13
N GLY A 81 8.19 3.08 -9.02
CA GLY A 81 9.06 2.53 -7.98
C GLY A 81 10.52 2.40 -8.43
N LEU A 82 11.21 1.38 -7.94
CA LEU A 82 12.60 1.09 -8.32
C LEU A 82 12.87 -0.42 -8.23
N LYS A 83 13.54 -0.95 -9.26
CA LYS A 83 14.20 -2.27 -9.22
C LYS A 83 15.70 -2.05 -9.32
N THR A 84 16.45 -2.68 -8.43
CA THR A 84 17.92 -2.62 -8.43
C THR A 84 18.49 -4.00 -8.11
N GLU A 85 19.78 -4.17 -8.35
CA GLU A 85 20.52 -5.35 -7.90
C GLU A 85 20.91 -5.21 -6.42
N GLY A 86 20.95 -6.34 -5.73
CA GLY A 86 21.38 -6.53 -4.37
C GLY A 86 22.20 -7.82 -4.22
N LEU A 87 22.30 -8.33 -2.99
CA LEU A 87 23.00 -9.59 -2.73
C LEU A 87 22.10 -10.78 -3.05
N TYR A 88 22.61 -11.70 -3.88
CA TYR A 88 21.97 -12.99 -4.11
C TYR A 88 22.48 -14.02 -3.10
N PHE A 89 21.57 -14.58 -2.30
CA PHE A 89 21.94 -15.61 -1.34
C PHE A 89 20.91 -16.75 -1.33
N SER A 90 21.21 -17.83 -2.04
CA SER A 90 20.30 -18.97 -2.25
C SER A 90 19.77 -19.60 -0.95
N LYS A 91 20.50 -19.54 0.16
CA LYS A 91 20.02 -20.03 1.47
C LYS A 91 18.81 -19.26 2.02
N PHE A 92 18.57 -18.03 1.58
CA PHE A 92 17.36 -17.27 1.94
C PHE A 92 16.17 -17.53 1.00
N GLY A 93 16.32 -18.47 0.05
CA GLY A 93 15.29 -18.75 -0.97
C GLY A 93 15.31 -17.77 -2.13
N ASP A 94 16.40 -17.01 -2.30
CA ASP A 94 16.55 -16.09 -3.40
C ASP A 94 16.55 -16.82 -4.75
N LYS A 95 15.82 -16.28 -5.73
CA LYS A 95 15.80 -16.78 -7.12
C LYS A 95 16.58 -15.89 -8.08
N ASP A 96 16.74 -14.61 -7.73
CA ASP A 96 17.56 -13.63 -8.43
C ASP A 96 18.20 -12.66 -7.42
N ASN A 97 18.99 -11.72 -7.92
CA ASN A 97 19.67 -10.70 -7.11
C ASN A 97 18.85 -9.40 -7.00
N SER A 98 17.54 -9.41 -7.25
CA SER A 98 16.80 -8.16 -7.35
C SER A 98 16.29 -7.65 -5.99
N ILE A 99 16.16 -6.33 -5.88
CA ILE A 99 15.47 -5.62 -4.81
C ILE A 99 14.34 -4.83 -5.45
N GLU A 100 13.14 -4.91 -4.87
CA GLU A 100 11.96 -4.17 -5.32
C GLU A 100 11.57 -3.09 -4.32
N VAL A 101 11.36 -1.88 -4.82
CA VAL A 101 10.91 -0.73 -4.03
C VAL A 101 9.57 -0.24 -4.59
N ALA A 102 8.58 -0.15 -3.72
CA ALA A 102 7.28 0.41 -4.00
C ALA A 102 7.06 1.73 -3.27
N VAL A 103 6.36 2.66 -3.92
CA VAL A 103 5.90 3.92 -3.33
C VAL A 103 4.38 3.92 -3.32
N ALA A 104 3.79 4.36 -2.22
CA ALA A 104 2.35 4.44 -2.06
C ALA A 104 1.93 5.90 -1.85
N SER A 105 0.89 6.31 -2.56
CA SER A 105 0.12 7.53 -2.28
C SER A 105 -1.27 7.11 -1.80
N VAL A 106 -1.72 7.70 -0.70
CA VAL A 106 -3.03 7.45 -0.10
C VAL A 106 -3.79 8.76 -0.05
N SER A 107 -4.95 8.80 -0.70
CA SER A 107 -5.87 9.94 -0.67
C SER A 107 -7.13 9.54 0.08
N VAL A 108 -7.54 10.37 1.04
CA VAL A 108 -8.77 10.18 1.81
C VAL A 108 -9.79 11.21 1.38
N LYS A 109 -11.01 10.75 1.06
CA LYS A 109 -12.15 11.60 0.69
C LYS A 109 -13.33 11.26 1.59
N ILE A 110 -14.13 12.27 1.94
CA ILE A 110 -15.37 12.07 2.69
C ILE A 110 -16.56 12.27 1.77
N LYS A 111 -17.42 11.25 1.69
CA LYS A 111 -18.68 11.30 0.97
C LYS A 111 -19.67 12.17 1.76
N LYS A 112 -20.18 13.21 1.10
CA LYS A 112 -21.22 14.09 1.66
C LYS A 112 -22.50 13.31 1.90
#